data_AF-A0A3C0A4J1-F1
#
_entry.id   AF-A0A3C0A4J1-F1
#
_cell.length_a   1.000
_cell.length_b   1.000
_cell.length_c   1.000
_cell.angle_alpha   90.00
_cell.angle_beta   90.00
_cell.angle_gamma   90.00
#
_symmetry.space_group_name_H-M   'P 1'
#
loop_
_entity.id
_entity.type
_entity.pdbx_description
1 polymer ?
#
loop_
_entity_poly.entity_id
_entity_poly.type
_entity_poly.pdbx_seq_one_letter_code
_entity_poly.pdbx_strand_id
1 'polypeptide(L)'
;MAKTKTTFFCQNCGAQSAKWQGQCTSCKQWNTIAEEVIQKAEKATWDISQTNTSPTTRASKAQKLSEISTSAEARINTQNKELNRVLGGGLVPGSLTLLGGEPGIGKSTLMLQIALELPYKTLYVSGEESAQQIKMRAQRIHPNSEHCYILTETKTQHIFRNIAQMQPDIVVIDSIQTLHTDHIESSPGSIS
;
A
#
# COMPACT_ATOMS: atom_id res chain seq x y z
N MET A 1 19.83 17.14 22.72
CA MET A 1 18.42 16.74 22.55
C MET A 1 17.66 17.94 21.99
N ALA A 2 17.32 17.89 20.70
CA ALA A 2 16.71 19.03 20.01
C ALA A 2 15.23 19.14 20.41
N LYS A 3 14.84 20.28 21.00
CA LYS A 3 13.46 20.54 21.42
C LYS A 3 12.53 20.60 20.20
N THR A 4 11.52 19.74 20.16
CA THR A 4 10.39 19.82 19.23
C THR A 4 9.73 21.18 19.39
N LYS A 5 9.64 21.96 18.31
CA LYS A 5 8.89 23.24 18.31
C LYS A 5 7.44 22.90 17.99
N THR A 6 6.58 22.99 19.00
CA THR A 6 5.12 22.91 18.82
C THR A 6 4.56 24.29 18.48
N THR A 7 3.49 24.33 17.69
CA THR A 7 2.80 25.57 17.33
C THR A 7 1.30 25.27 17.32
N PHE A 8 0.49 26.25 17.71
CA PHE A 8 -0.95 26.10 17.78
C PHE A 8 -1.62 26.87 16.66
N PHE A 9 -2.61 26.27 16.00
CA PHE A 9 -3.35 26.90 14.90
C PHE A 9 -4.85 26.91 15.20
N CYS A 10 -5.52 28.02 14.90
CA CYS A 10 -6.97 28.08 14.93
C CYS A 10 -7.55 27.37 13.71
N GLN A 11 -8.29 26.28 13.90
CA GLN A 11 -8.95 25.51 12.85
C GLN A 11 -10.02 26.31 12.09
N ASN A 12 -10.50 27.43 12.64
CA ASN A 12 -11.51 28.27 11.99
C ASN A 12 -10.92 29.38 11.11
N CYS A 13 -9.74 29.92 11.44
CA CYS A 13 -9.19 31.08 10.72
C CYS A 13 -7.70 30.99 10.38
N GLY A 14 -7.03 29.88 10.73
CA GLY A 14 -5.61 29.65 10.48
C GLY A 14 -4.65 30.46 11.33
N ALA A 15 -5.14 31.28 12.27
CA ALA A 15 -4.29 32.11 13.11
C ALA A 15 -3.35 31.27 13.97
N GLN A 16 -2.06 31.60 13.93
CA GLN A 16 -0.99 30.92 14.65
C GLN A 16 -0.81 31.50 16.06
N SER A 17 -0.57 30.64 17.04
CA SER A 17 -0.24 30.99 18.43
C SER A 17 0.93 30.14 18.94
N ALA A 18 1.80 30.75 19.75
CA ALA A 18 2.94 30.07 20.37
C ALA A 18 2.56 29.21 21.60
N LYS A 19 1.34 29.39 22.13
CA LYS A 19 0.80 28.64 23.27
C LYS A 19 -0.68 28.34 23.07
N TRP A 20 -1.17 27.27 23.68
CA TRP A 20 -2.60 26.97 23.71
C TRP A 20 -3.35 28.08 24.45
N GLN A 21 -4.48 28.49 23.90
CA GLN A 21 -5.37 29.49 24.48
C GLN A 21 -6.81 29.04 24.19
N GLY A 22 -7.71 29.17 25.16
CA GLY A 22 -9.10 28.72 25.01
C GLY A 22 -9.90 29.50 23.95
N GLN A 23 -9.49 30.72 23.61
CA GLN A 23 -10.12 31.58 22.61
C GLN A 23 -9.12 32.07 21.57
N CYS A 24 -9.49 32.00 20.29
CA CYS A 24 -8.68 32.56 19.20
C CYS A 24 -8.67 34.09 19.26
N THR A 25 -7.48 34.70 19.30
CA THR A 25 -7.31 36.16 19.34
C THR A 25 -7.71 36.86 18.03
N SER A 26 -7.75 36.14 16.91
CA SER A 26 -8.10 36.70 15.59
C SER A 26 -9.59 36.61 15.29
N CYS A 27 -10.20 35.42 15.44
CA CYS A 27 -11.63 35.22 15.12
C CYS A 27 -12.56 35.16 16.34
N LYS A 28 -12.02 35.28 17.57
CA LYS A 28 -12.75 35.25 18.85
C LYS A 28 -13.53 33.97 19.15
N GLN A 29 -13.33 32.91 18.35
CA GLN A 29 -13.96 31.62 18.57
C GLN A 29 -13.28 30.82 19.69
N TRP A 30 -14.09 30.15 20.50
CA TRP A 30 -13.63 29.30 21.59
C TRP A 30 -13.32 27.89 21.11
N ASN A 31 -12.36 27.21 21.74
CA ASN A 31 -12.01 25.79 21.51
C ASN A 31 -11.65 25.44 20.05
N THR A 32 -11.24 26.41 19.26
CA THR A 32 -10.84 26.20 17.85
C THR A 32 -9.33 26.10 17.69
N ILE A 33 -8.54 26.25 18.75
CA ILE A 33 -7.08 26.21 18.68
C ILE A 33 -6.59 24.78 18.91
N ALA A 34 -6.02 24.17 17.87
CA ALA A 34 -5.42 22.83 17.90
C ALA A 34 -3.89 22.92 17.88
N GLU A 35 -3.25 21.94 18.53
CA GLU A 35 -1.80 21.78 18.50
C GLU A 35 -1.37 21.08 17.21
N GLU A 36 -0.42 21.67 16.50
CA GLU A 36 0.19 21.06 15.33
C GLU A 36 1.69 20.91 15.57
N VAL A 37 2.18 19.68 15.51
CA VAL A 37 3.60 19.38 15.63
C VAL A 37 4.23 19.73 14.29
N ILE A 38 4.92 20.88 14.24
CA ILE A 38 5.76 21.21 13.08
C ILE A 38 6.91 20.21 13.07
N GLN A 39 6.75 19.11 12.33
CA GLN A 39 7.88 18.31 11.92
C GLN A 39 8.83 19.25 11.19
N LYS A 40 10.09 19.24 11.62
CA LYS A 40 11.13 20.04 10.98
C LYS A 40 11.12 19.65 9.51
N ALA A 41 10.75 20.58 8.62
CA ALA A 41 10.99 20.39 7.20
C ALA A 41 12.43 19.94 7.06
N GLU A 42 12.64 18.74 6.51
CA GLU A 42 13.97 18.35 6.08
C GLU A 42 14.48 19.51 5.23
N LYS A 43 15.66 20.05 5.58
CA LYS A 43 16.26 21.09 4.76
C LYS A 43 16.43 20.47 3.38
N ALA A 44 15.57 20.81 2.45
CA ALA A 44 15.74 20.55 1.03
C ALA A 44 17.01 21.31 0.63
N THR A 45 18.14 20.64 0.81
CA THR A 45 19.46 21.11 0.41
C THR A 45 19.57 20.74 -1.06
N TRP A 46 18.93 21.54 -1.91
CA TRP A 46 19.26 21.61 -3.33
C TRP A 46 20.53 22.45 -3.50
N ASP A 47 21.56 22.12 -2.72
CA ASP A 47 22.85 22.78 -2.81
C ASP A 47 23.72 21.96 -3.76
N ILE A 48 23.70 22.34 -5.05
CA ILE A 48 24.50 21.73 -6.12
C ILE A 48 26.01 22.00 -5.91
N SER A 49 26.38 22.87 -4.95
CA SER A 49 27.75 23.36 -4.78
C SER A 49 28.60 22.61 -3.74
N GLN A 50 28.09 21.59 -3.05
CA GLN A 50 28.89 20.87 -2.04
C GLN A 50 29.48 19.57 -2.58
N THR A 51 30.68 19.68 -3.14
CA THR A 51 31.65 18.57 -3.23
C THR A 51 32.16 18.24 -1.82
N ASN A 52 31.37 17.49 -1.04
CA ASN A 52 31.84 16.93 0.23
C ASN A 52 31.83 15.40 0.16
N THR A 53 33.05 14.87 0.06
CA THR A 53 33.42 13.48 0.28
C THR A 53 33.13 13.08 1.74
N SER A 54 31.96 12.49 1.97
CA SER A 54 31.62 11.74 3.18
C SER A 54 31.18 10.32 2.80
N PRO A 55 31.76 9.25 3.37
CA PRO A 55 31.62 7.90 2.85
C PRO A 55 30.44 7.12 3.47
N THR A 56 29.23 7.68 3.54
CA THR A 56 28.11 6.98 4.21
C THR A 56 26.75 7.00 3.51
N THR A 57 26.65 7.52 2.29
CA THR A 57 25.49 7.23 1.43
C THR A 57 26.01 6.94 0.03
N ARG A 58 25.83 5.70 -0.44
CA ARG A 58 26.00 5.40 -1.86
C ARG A 58 24.88 6.14 -2.60
N ALA A 59 25.11 7.41 -2.91
CA ALA A 59 24.30 8.14 -3.86
C ALA A 59 24.39 7.37 -5.19
N SER A 60 23.24 6.94 -5.71
CA SER A 60 23.17 6.30 -7.02
C SER A 60 23.74 7.26 -8.05
N LYS A 61 24.73 6.80 -8.83
CA LYS A 61 25.33 7.60 -9.91
C LYS A 61 24.51 7.39 -11.18
N ALA A 62 24.35 8.44 -11.98
CA ALA A 62 23.84 8.30 -13.33
C ALA A 62 24.77 7.38 -14.14
N GLN A 63 24.20 6.38 -14.80
CA GLN A 63 24.91 5.44 -15.67
C GLN A 63 24.36 5.57 -17.09
N LYS A 64 25.19 5.34 -18.10
CA LYS A 64 24.68 5.25 -19.47
C LYS A 64 23.83 4.00 -19.61
N LEU A 65 22.76 4.05 -20.40
CA LEU A 65 21.89 2.90 -20.65
C LEU A 65 22.69 1.67 -21.12
N SER A 66 23.72 1.87 -21.94
CA SER A 66 24.63 0.82 -22.44
C SER A 66 25.45 0.13 -21.35
N GLU A 67 25.57 0.75 -20.18
CA GLU A 67 26.33 0.24 -19.02
C GLU A 67 25.42 -0.46 -18.00
N ILE A 68 24.10 -0.47 -18.24
CA ILE A 68 23.14 -1.14 -17.38
C ILE A 68 23.05 -2.61 -17.82
N SER A 69 23.49 -3.52 -16.95
CA SER A 69 23.34 -4.95 -17.16
C SER A 69 21.87 -5.36 -17.11
N THR A 70 21.39 -6.07 -18.13
CA THR A 70 20.08 -6.72 -18.09
C THR A 70 20.20 -8.03 -17.30
N SER A 71 19.80 -8.04 -16.03
CA SER A 71 19.54 -9.29 -15.32
C SER A 71 18.11 -9.72 -15.58
N ALA A 72 17.91 -10.95 -16.05
CA ALA A 72 16.57 -11.54 -16.07
C ALA A 72 16.14 -11.79 -14.62
N GLU A 73 15.24 -10.95 -14.09
CA GLU A 73 14.63 -11.21 -12.79
C GLU A 73 13.83 -12.51 -12.85
N ALA A 74 13.96 -13.34 -11.81
CA ALA A 74 13.18 -14.56 -11.70
C ALA A 74 11.69 -14.20 -11.55
N ARG A 75 10.90 -14.52 -12.57
CA ARG A 75 9.45 -14.29 -12.57
C ARG A 75 8.71 -15.47 -11.97
N ILE A 76 7.67 -15.17 -11.21
CA ILE A 76 6.72 -16.16 -10.71
C ILE A 76 5.73 -16.51 -11.83
N ASN A 77 5.72 -17.78 -12.22
CA ASN A 77 4.83 -18.28 -13.27
C ASN A 77 3.41 -18.45 -12.72
N THR A 78 2.42 -17.81 -13.34
CA THR A 78 1.04 -17.85 -12.85
C THR A 78 0.24 -19.09 -13.24
N GLN A 79 0.86 -20.08 -13.89
CA GLN A 79 0.24 -21.25 -14.56
C GLN A 79 -0.78 -20.93 -15.67
N ASN A 80 -1.18 -19.66 -15.79
CA ASN A 80 -2.00 -19.15 -16.86
C ASN A 80 -1.13 -18.52 -17.97
N LYS A 81 -1.13 -19.14 -19.15
CA LYS A 81 -0.32 -18.69 -20.31
C LYS A 81 -0.64 -17.26 -20.75
N GLU A 82 -1.92 -16.89 -20.81
CA GLU A 82 -2.33 -15.56 -21.27
C GLU A 82 -2.00 -14.48 -20.25
N LEU A 83 -2.16 -14.77 -18.95
CA LEU A 83 -1.75 -13.83 -17.92
C LEU A 83 -0.23 -13.63 -17.91
N ASN A 84 0.56 -14.71 -18.00
CA ASN A 84 2.00 -14.60 -18.14
C ASN A 84 2.37 -13.73 -19.36
N ARG A 85 1.68 -13.88 -20.49
CA ARG A 85 1.91 -13.06 -21.68
C ARG A 85 1.65 -11.57 -21.40
N VAL A 86 0.55 -11.23 -20.73
CA VAL A 86 0.22 -9.85 -20.35
C VAL A 86 1.24 -9.27 -19.36
N LEU A 87 1.73 -10.08 -18.42
CA LEU A 87 2.71 -9.65 -17.41
C LEU A 87 4.17 -9.63 -17.92
N GLY A 88 4.43 -10.02 -19.18
CA GLY A 88 5.78 -10.08 -19.74
C GLY A 88 6.60 -11.27 -19.27
N GLY A 89 5.95 -12.42 -19.05
CA GLY A 89 6.56 -13.71 -18.68
C GLY A 89 6.15 -14.23 -17.29
N GLY A 90 5.39 -13.47 -16.50
CA GLY A 90 4.96 -13.82 -15.14
C GLY A 90 5.08 -12.65 -14.17
N LEU A 91 4.68 -12.86 -12.92
CA LEU A 91 4.73 -11.85 -11.86
C LEU A 91 6.17 -11.57 -11.44
N VAL A 92 6.50 -10.30 -11.22
CA VAL A 92 7.81 -9.90 -10.67
C VAL A 92 7.73 -9.92 -9.14
N PRO A 93 8.66 -10.61 -8.43
CA PRO A 93 8.68 -10.59 -6.96
C PRO A 93 8.81 -9.17 -6.42
N GLY A 94 8.06 -8.84 -5.36
CA GLY A 94 8.07 -7.50 -4.76
C GLY A 94 7.39 -6.42 -5.60
N SER A 95 6.68 -6.79 -6.67
CA SER A 95 5.88 -5.86 -7.47
C SER A 95 4.43 -5.77 -6.96
N LEU A 96 3.73 -4.71 -7.38
CA LEU A 96 2.29 -4.54 -7.21
C LEU A 96 1.65 -4.52 -8.60
N THR A 97 0.61 -5.34 -8.78
CA THR A 97 -0.18 -5.38 -10.02
C THR A 97 -1.62 -4.97 -9.72
N LEU A 98 -2.13 -3.99 -10.46
CA LEU A 98 -3.52 -3.53 -10.35
C LEU A 98 -4.36 -4.10 -11.49
N LEU A 99 -5.42 -4.84 -11.15
CA LEU A 99 -6.40 -5.32 -12.13
C LEU A 99 -7.63 -4.40 -12.14
N GLY A 100 -7.73 -3.58 -13.19
CA GLY A 100 -8.88 -2.73 -13.45
C GLY A 100 -9.95 -3.41 -14.32
N GLY A 101 -11.18 -2.91 -14.25
CA GLY A 101 -12.28 -3.36 -15.10
C GLY A 101 -13.65 -3.03 -14.50
N GLU A 102 -14.68 -3.01 -15.33
CA GLU A 102 -16.06 -2.73 -14.91
C GLU A 102 -16.55 -3.72 -13.83
N PRO A 103 -17.46 -3.31 -12.93
CA PRO A 103 -18.15 -4.24 -12.04
C PRO A 103 -18.79 -5.39 -12.83
N GLY A 104 -18.68 -6.62 -12.34
CA GLY A 104 -19.27 -7.79 -13.00
C GLY A 104 -18.48 -8.38 -14.18
N ILE A 105 -17.40 -7.74 -14.67
CA ILE A 105 -16.59 -8.27 -15.79
C ILE A 105 -15.82 -9.57 -15.45
N GLY A 106 -15.83 -9.98 -14.18
CA GLY A 106 -15.22 -11.24 -13.74
C GLY A 106 -13.83 -11.12 -13.10
N LYS A 107 -13.40 -9.92 -12.66
CA LYS A 107 -12.11 -9.69 -11.98
C LYS A 107 -11.85 -10.67 -10.83
N SER A 108 -12.77 -10.73 -9.88
CA SER A 108 -12.69 -11.61 -8.71
C SER A 108 -12.68 -13.09 -9.11
N THR A 109 -13.43 -13.47 -10.15
CA THR A 109 -13.42 -14.85 -10.67
C THR A 109 -12.07 -15.20 -11.28
N LEU A 110 -11.50 -14.32 -12.10
CA LEU A 110 -10.19 -14.51 -12.69
C LEU A 110 -9.10 -14.61 -11.61
N MET A 111 -9.11 -13.69 -10.64
CA MET A 111 -8.13 -13.69 -9.55
C MET A 111 -8.26 -14.93 -8.67
N LEU A 112 -9.49 -15.38 -8.37
CA LEU A 112 -9.71 -16.63 -7.64
C LEU A 112 -9.22 -17.84 -8.44
N GLN A 113 -9.47 -17.91 -9.75
CA GLN A 113 -8.93 -18.97 -10.62
C GLN A 113 -7.40 -19.06 -10.53
N ILE A 114 -6.73 -17.94 -10.69
CA ILE A 114 -5.26 -17.89 -10.62
C ILE A 114 -4.79 -18.26 -9.21
N ALA A 115 -5.38 -17.70 -8.15
CA ALA A 115 -5.01 -17.99 -6.77
C ALA A 115 -5.11 -19.48 -6.42
N LEU A 116 -6.10 -20.19 -6.97
CA LEU A 116 -6.28 -21.62 -6.72
C LEU A 116 -5.34 -22.52 -7.53
N GLU A 117 -4.85 -22.06 -8.69
CA GLU A 117 -3.93 -22.83 -9.56
C GLU A 117 -2.46 -22.62 -9.22
N LEU A 118 -2.13 -21.55 -8.48
CA LEU A 118 -0.75 -21.22 -8.14
C LEU A 118 -0.12 -22.27 -7.22
N PRO A 119 1.07 -22.81 -7.55
CA PRO A 119 1.81 -23.72 -6.69
C PRO A 119 2.57 -23.00 -5.56
N TYR A 120 2.13 -21.81 -5.19
CA TYR A 120 2.80 -20.92 -4.23
C TYR A 120 1.86 -20.59 -3.08
N LYS A 121 2.44 -20.30 -1.91
CA LYS A 121 1.67 -19.96 -0.72
C LYS A 121 0.94 -18.64 -0.95
N THR A 122 -0.35 -18.72 -1.25
CA THR A 122 -1.16 -17.58 -1.72
C THR A 122 -2.18 -17.20 -0.65
N LEU A 123 -2.19 -15.93 -0.26
CA LEU A 123 -3.20 -15.37 0.63
C LEU A 123 -4.20 -14.55 -0.18
N TYR A 124 -5.42 -15.04 -0.32
CA TYR A 124 -6.54 -14.33 -0.93
C TYR A 124 -7.34 -13.60 0.15
N VAL A 125 -7.26 -12.27 0.14
CA VAL A 125 -7.98 -11.41 1.07
C VAL A 125 -9.22 -10.88 0.40
N SER A 126 -10.39 -11.06 1.03
CA SER A 126 -11.62 -10.44 0.57
C SER A 126 -12.28 -9.58 1.65
N GLY A 127 -12.79 -8.43 1.24
CA GLY A 127 -13.66 -7.60 2.08
C GLY A 127 -15.12 -7.59 1.63
N GLU A 128 -15.44 -8.15 0.46
CA GLU A 128 -16.80 -8.15 -0.11
C GLU A 128 -17.56 -9.45 0.17
N GLU A 129 -16.89 -10.59 0.03
CA GLU A 129 -17.53 -11.91 0.12
C GLU A 129 -17.13 -12.65 1.40
N SER A 130 -18.07 -13.43 1.93
CA SER A 130 -17.79 -14.35 3.04
C SER A 130 -16.94 -15.54 2.60
N ALA A 131 -16.24 -16.17 3.55
CA ALA A 131 -15.41 -17.34 3.28
C ALA A 131 -16.23 -18.50 2.68
N GLN A 132 -17.50 -18.65 3.08
CA GLN A 132 -18.42 -19.66 2.55
C GLN A 132 -18.76 -19.38 1.07
N GLN A 133 -19.02 -18.12 0.71
CA GLN A 133 -19.29 -17.73 -0.69
C GLN A 133 -18.08 -18.01 -1.59
N ILE A 134 -16.88 -17.62 -1.13
CA ILE A 134 -15.63 -17.89 -1.85
C ILE A 134 -15.41 -19.40 -1.99
N LYS A 135 -15.60 -20.17 -0.92
CA LYS A 135 -15.45 -21.64 -0.95
C LYS A 135 -16.38 -22.30 -1.97
N MET A 136 -17.65 -21.89 -2.04
CA MET A 136 -18.59 -22.42 -3.04
C MET A 136 -18.16 -22.15 -4.47
N ARG A 137 -17.54 -20.98 -4.74
CA ARG A 137 -16.99 -20.65 -6.06
C ARG A 137 -15.73 -21.44 -6.35
N ALA A 138 -14.82 -21.52 -5.38
CA ALA A 138 -13.57 -22.28 -5.48
C ALA A 138 -13.82 -23.75 -5.80
N GLN A 139 -14.83 -24.37 -5.17
CA GLN A 139 -15.22 -25.76 -5.45
C GLN A 139 -15.63 -26.02 -6.92
N ARG A 140 -16.19 -25.02 -7.60
CA ARG A 140 -16.57 -25.12 -9.02
C ARG A 140 -15.39 -24.92 -9.95
N ILE A 141 -14.40 -24.13 -9.52
CA ILE A 141 -13.25 -23.72 -10.31
C ILE A 141 -12.13 -24.74 -10.18
N HIS A 142 -11.66 -24.98 -8.95
CA HIS A 142 -10.53 -25.85 -8.66
C HIS A 142 -10.68 -26.41 -7.22
N PRO A 143 -11.33 -27.57 -7.05
CA PRO A 143 -11.74 -28.06 -5.74
C PRO A 143 -10.58 -28.51 -4.83
N ASN A 144 -9.40 -28.76 -5.39
CA ASN A 144 -8.26 -29.37 -4.69
C ASN A 144 -7.07 -28.40 -4.49
N SER A 145 -7.34 -27.12 -4.31
CA SER A 145 -6.27 -26.14 -4.05
C SER A 145 -5.65 -26.37 -2.66
N GLU A 146 -4.36 -26.66 -2.62
CA GLU A 146 -3.61 -26.88 -1.37
C GLU A 146 -2.89 -25.63 -0.85
N HIS A 147 -2.63 -24.65 -1.71
CA HIS A 147 -1.77 -23.51 -1.39
C HIS A 147 -2.48 -22.16 -1.30
N CYS A 148 -3.79 -22.11 -1.56
CA CYS A 148 -4.60 -20.91 -1.45
C CYS A 148 -5.32 -20.83 -0.09
N TYR A 149 -5.05 -19.75 0.64
CA TYR A 149 -5.63 -19.46 1.95
C TYR A 149 -6.54 -18.24 1.84
N ILE A 150 -7.74 -18.31 2.42
CA ILE A 150 -8.74 -17.24 2.34
C ILE A 150 -8.75 -16.47 3.67
N LEU A 151 -8.69 -15.15 3.59
CA LEU A 151 -8.87 -14.23 4.71
C LEU A 151 -10.01 -13.26 4.40
N THR A 152 -11.06 -13.25 5.21
CA THR A 152 -12.13 -12.25 5.12
C THR A 152 -11.88 -11.13 6.11
N GLU A 153 -11.29 -10.03 5.66
CA GLU A 153 -10.87 -8.91 6.51
C GLU A 153 -10.83 -7.61 5.69
N THR A 154 -11.19 -6.50 6.32
CA THR A 154 -11.21 -5.16 5.72
C THR A 154 -10.20 -4.21 6.35
N LYS A 155 -9.76 -4.50 7.59
CA LYS A 155 -8.79 -3.66 8.30
C LYS A 155 -7.36 -4.00 7.89
N THR A 156 -6.66 -3.05 7.28
CA THR A 156 -5.29 -3.27 6.74
C THR A 156 -4.30 -3.75 7.79
N GLN A 157 -4.38 -3.26 9.03
CA GLN A 157 -3.51 -3.67 10.14
C GLN A 157 -3.64 -5.17 10.45
N HIS A 158 -4.85 -5.72 10.35
CA HIS A 158 -5.10 -7.14 10.58
C HIS A 158 -4.59 -7.99 9.41
N ILE A 159 -4.75 -7.51 8.18
CA ILE A 159 -4.20 -8.13 6.98
C ILE A 159 -2.67 -8.23 7.10
N PHE A 160 -1.99 -7.13 7.46
CA PHE A 160 -0.55 -7.12 7.65
C PHE A 160 -0.07 -8.06 8.75
N ARG A 161 -0.82 -8.19 9.86
CA ARG A 161 -0.51 -9.18 10.90
C ARG A 161 -0.55 -10.61 10.37
N ASN A 162 -1.56 -10.94 9.57
CA ASN A 162 -1.68 -12.26 8.94
C ASN A 162 -0.52 -12.49 7.95
N ILE A 163 -0.19 -11.51 7.12
CA ILE A 163 0.96 -11.58 6.19
C ILE A 163 2.27 -11.81 6.95
N ALA A 164 2.51 -11.10 8.04
CA ALA A 164 3.74 -11.23 8.83
C ALA A 164 3.87 -12.63 9.48
N GLN A 165 2.76 -13.21 9.94
CA GLN A 165 2.75 -14.54 10.56
C GLN A 165 2.85 -15.66 9.51
N MET A 166 2.14 -15.50 8.39
CA MET A 166 1.99 -16.53 7.37
C MET A 166 3.13 -16.50 6.37
N GLN A 167 3.75 -15.35 6.10
CA GLN A 167 4.76 -15.13 5.06
C GLN A 167 4.34 -15.75 3.71
N PRO A 168 3.22 -15.32 3.10
CA PRO A 168 2.82 -15.80 1.79
C PRO A 168 3.75 -15.27 0.68
N ASP A 169 3.91 -16.06 -0.37
CA ASP A 169 4.65 -15.66 -1.57
C ASP A 169 3.85 -14.67 -2.42
N ILE A 170 2.52 -14.83 -2.42
CA ILE A 170 1.57 -14.01 -3.20
C ILE A 170 0.42 -13.58 -2.30
N VAL A 171 0.04 -12.31 -2.43
CA VAL A 171 -1.17 -11.76 -1.79
C VAL A 171 -2.09 -11.22 -2.87
N VAL A 172 -3.36 -11.65 -2.83
CA VAL A 172 -4.44 -11.14 -3.67
C VAL A 172 -5.39 -10.35 -2.79
N ILE A 173 -5.76 -9.14 -3.21
CA ILE A 173 -6.71 -8.26 -2.51
C ILE A 173 -7.96 -8.06 -3.38
N ASP A 174 -9.11 -8.53 -2.91
CA ASP A 174 -10.40 -8.47 -3.61
C ASP A 174 -11.50 -7.90 -2.68
N SER A 175 -11.66 -6.59 -2.58
CA SER A 175 -11.09 -5.54 -3.44
C SER A 175 -10.51 -4.39 -2.61
N ILE A 176 -9.63 -3.59 -3.22
CA ILE A 176 -8.98 -2.46 -2.55
C ILE A 176 -10.00 -1.43 -2.03
N GLN A 177 -11.15 -1.32 -2.69
CA GLN A 177 -12.25 -0.43 -2.32
C GLN A 177 -12.88 -0.76 -0.97
N THR A 178 -12.67 -1.98 -0.46
CA THR A 178 -13.21 -2.40 0.83
C THR A 178 -12.24 -2.20 1.99
N LEU A 179 -10.99 -1.87 1.70
CA LEU A 179 -9.96 -1.76 2.73
C LEU A 179 -9.99 -0.40 3.43
N HIS A 180 -9.77 -0.41 4.74
CA HIS A 180 -9.60 0.80 5.54
C HIS A 180 -8.37 0.69 6.45
N THR A 181 -7.80 1.84 6.79
CA THR A 181 -6.65 1.97 7.67
C THR A 181 -6.87 3.11 8.66
N ASP A 182 -6.46 2.91 9.92
CA ASP A 182 -6.50 3.96 10.95
C ASP A 182 -5.52 5.12 10.65
N HIS A 183 -4.63 4.98 9.65
CA HIS A 183 -3.59 5.96 9.33
C HIS A 183 -4.02 7.01 8.29
N ILE A 184 -5.14 6.80 7.61
CA ILE A 184 -5.64 7.71 6.57
C ILE A 184 -7.13 7.93 6.87
N GLU A 185 -7.49 9.17 7.21
CA GLU A 185 -8.90 9.59 7.30
C GLU A 185 -9.47 9.75 5.89
N SER A 186 -9.57 8.65 5.15
CA SER A 186 -10.19 8.59 3.83
C SER A 186 -11.14 7.42 3.77
N SER A 187 -12.28 7.59 3.10
CA SER A 187 -13.19 6.47 2.87
C SER A 187 -12.51 5.36 2.05
N PRO A 188 -12.83 4.08 2.31
CA PRO A 188 -12.35 2.95 1.51
C PRO A 188 -12.49 3.19 0.01
N GLY A 189 -11.40 3.00 -0.75
CA GLY A 189 -11.37 3.24 -2.20
C GLY A 189 -11.14 4.69 -2.65
N SER A 190 -10.96 5.65 -1.73
CA SER A 190 -10.58 7.02 -2.09
C SER A 190 -9.07 7.12 -2.39
N ILE A 191 -8.73 7.76 -3.50
CA ILE A 191 -7.36 8.17 -3.81
C ILE A 191 -7.11 9.46 -3.02
N SER A 192 -6.33 9.39 -1.95
CA SER A 192 -5.94 10.55 -1.13
C SER A 192 -4.44 10.73 -1.18
#